data_AF-A0A6G0M6U0-F1
#
_entry.id   AF-A0A6G0M6U0-F1
#
_cell.length_a   1.000
_cell.length_b   1.000
_cell.length_c   1.000
_cell.angle_alpha   90.00
_cell.angle_beta   90.00
_cell.angle_gamma   90.00
#
_symmetry.space_group_name_H-M   'P 1'
#
loop_
_entity.id
_entity.type
_entity.pdbx_description
1 polymer ?
#
loop_
_entity_poly.entity_id
_entity_poly.type
_entity_poly.pdbx_seq_one_letter_code
_entity_poly.pdbx_strand_id
1 'polypeptide(L)'
;MVSAHGDHRLGKTEASKKLETAVRHLDEAISREAAFENKRAASAKVDDRVSKRKGTIQRYWVPSQREIGVFIAQCLISAGMPHHTVATEEFKLLIQRLTGDSGATILADSTFRDLLLAVFAKFCKMTKGLLMREFKAVLGLPFLNLHHDGWTTANGRVGATGTLASFIDASWTFREVALLLTVGHTSHASADVHKVICS
;
A
#
# COMPACT_ATOMS: atom_id res chain seq x y z
N MET A 1 -12.24 29.89 -1.13
CA MET A 1 -11.86 29.42 -2.49
C MET A 1 -10.34 29.49 -2.58
N VAL A 2 -9.64 28.42 -2.17
CA VAL A 2 -8.18 28.30 -2.30
C VAL A 2 -7.96 27.23 -3.38
N SER A 3 -7.45 27.68 -4.52
CA SER A 3 -7.07 26.81 -5.63
C SER A 3 -5.96 25.89 -5.14
N ALA A 4 -6.24 24.59 -5.04
CA ALA A 4 -5.20 23.59 -4.82
C ALA A 4 -4.29 23.61 -6.06
N HIS A 5 -3.05 24.05 -5.87
CA HIS A 5 -1.99 24.13 -6.89
C HIS A 5 -1.51 22.75 -7.38
N GLY A 6 -2.42 21.83 -7.74
CA GLY A 6 -2.09 20.48 -8.22
C GLY A 6 -1.32 20.46 -9.54
N ASP A 7 -1.51 21.47 -10.39
CA ASP A 7 -0.90 21.51 -11.72
C ASP A 7 0.35 22.38 -11.87
N HIS A 8 0.76 23.07 -10.81
CA HIS A 8 1.97 23.88 -10.86
C HIS A 8 3.23 22.99 -10.75
N ARG A 9 4.24 23.26 -11.60
CA ARG A 9 5.49 22.47 -11.70
C ARG A 9 6.21 22.28 -10.34
N LEU A 10 6.12 23.26 -9.45
CA LEU A 10 6.64 23.17 -8.08
C LEU A 10 5.84 22.16 -7.22
N GLY A 11 4.51 22.15 -7.32
CA GLY A 11 3.64 21.20 -6.62
C GLY A 11 3.88 19.75 -7.05
N LYS A 12 4.07 19.51 -8.36
CA LYS A 12 4.44 18.18 -8.89
C LYS A 12 5.79 17.71 -8.37
N THR A 13 6.77 18.60 -8.29
CA THR A 13 8.12 18.28 -7.79
C THR A 13 8.08 17.95 -6.30
N GLU A 14 7.32 18.72 -5.50
CA GLU A 14 7.17 18.47 -4.07
C GLU A 14 6.43 17.16 -3.79
N ALA A 15 5.34 16.88 -4.52
CA ALA A 15 4.61 15.63 -4.44
C ALA A 15 5.49 14.43 -4.79
N SER A 16 6.32 14.55 -5.84
CA SER A 16 7.30 13.51 -6.22
C SER A 16 8.31 13.23 -5.11
N LYS A 17 8.89 14.27 -4.50
CA LYS A 17 9.85 14.13 -3.38
C LYS A 17 9.20 13.50 -2.15
N LYS A 18 7.95 13.86 -1.85
CA LYS A 18 7.17 13.27 -0.76
C LYS A 18 6.92 11.79 -1.00
N LEU A 19 6.55 11.41 -2.23
CA LEU A 19 6.35 10.02 -2.63
C LEU A 19 7.64 9.20 -2.49
N GLU A 20 8.77 9.71 -3.02
CA GLU A 20 10.08 9.03 -2.90
C GLU A 20 10.49 8.81 -1.45
N THR A 21 10.25 9.80 -0.60
CA THR A 21 10.53 9.72 0.83
C THR A 21 9.66 8.67 1.52
N ALA A 22 8.35 8.63 1.21
CA ALA A 22 7.43 7.64 1.73
C ALA A 22 7.80 6.21 1.28
N VAL A 23 8.15 6.02 0.01
CA VAL A 23 8.63 4.72 -0.52
C VAL A 23 9.87 4.25 0.25
N ARG A 24 10.87 5.12 0.43
CA ARG A 24 12.08 4.78 1.18
C ARG A 24 11.75 4.40 2.62
N HIS A 25 10.83 5.11 3.26
CA HIS A 25 10.44 4.82 4.64
C HIS A 25 9.76 3.46 4.79
N LEU A 26 8.95 3.05 3.81
CA LEU A 26 8.36 1.71 3.74
C LEU A 26 9.43 0.63 3.58
N ASP A 27 10.32 0.80 2.59
CA ASP A 27 11.36 -0.20 2.32
C ASP A 27 12.35 -0.35 3.50
N GLU A 28 12.69 0.75 4.19
CA GLU A 28 13.52 0.74 5.41
C GLU A 28 12.84 0.01 6.58
N ALA A 29 11.53 0.17 6.76
CA ALA A 29 10.78 -0.48 7.84
C ALA A 29 10.71 -2.00 7.61
N ILE A 30 10.35 -2.41 6.39
CA ILE A 30 10.27 -3.82 5.98
C ILE A 30 11.65 -4.50 6.09
N SER A 31 12.72 -3.81 5.67
CA SER A 31 14.08 -4.37 5.76
C SER A 31 14.55 -4.55 7.20
N ARG A 32 14.17 -3.62 8.11
CA ARG A 32 14.49 -3.72 9.54
C ARG A 32 13.74 -4.86 10.22
N GLU A 33 12.47 -5.06 9.88
CA GLU A 33 11.67 -6.18 10.35
C GLU A 33 12.30 -7.52 9.95
N ALA A 34 12.63 -7.68 8.66
CA ALA A 34 13.30 -8.88 8.16
C ALA A 34 14.64 -9.15 8.85
N ALA A 35 15.42 -8.10 9.13
CA ALA A 35 16.67 -8.21 9.87
C ALA A 35 16.46 -8.62 11.35
N PHE A 36 15.38 -8.16 11.98
CA PHE A 36 15.03 -8.52 13.36
C PHE A 36 14.53 -9.96 13.46
N GLU A 37 13.61 -10.38 12.59
CA GLU A 37 13.13 -11.77 12.53
C GLU A 37 14.28 -12.76 12.28
N ASN A 38 15.22 -12.42 11.39
CA ASN A 38 16.42 -13.22 11.18
C ASN A 38 17.30 -13.34 12.43
N LYS A 39 17.45 -12.26 13.22
CA LYS A 39 18.18 -12.30 14.51
C LYS A 39 17.46 -13.15 15.55
N ARG A 40 16.13 -13.09 15.59
CA ARG A 40 15.30 -13.87 16.51
C ARG A 40 15.36 -15.36 16.17
N ALA A 41 15.23 -15.71 14.89
CA ALA A 41 15.38 -17.07 14.40
C ALA A 41 16.80 -17.62 14.63
N ALA A 42 17.84 -16.80 14.48
CA ALA A 42 19.21 -17.18 14.79
C ALA A 42 19.44 -17.39 16.30
N SER A 43 18.86 -16.54 17.15
CA SER A 43 18.91 -16.68 18.62
C SER A 43 18.18 -17.94 19.10
N ALA A 44 17.02 -18.26 18.52
CA ALA A 44 16.26 -19.46 18.84
C ALA A 44 17.02 -20.76 18.50
N LYS A 45 17.85 -20.74 17.45
CA LYS A 45 18.74 -21.88 17.09
C LYS A 45 19.91 -22.06 18.05
N VAL A 46 20.30 -21.03 18.79
CA VAL A 46 21.40 -21.08 19.78
C VAL A 46 20.90 -21.51 21.16
N ASP A 47 19.65 -21.20 21.50
CA ASP A 47 19.05 -21.49 22.81
C ASP A 47 18.81 -22.99 23.06
N ASP A 48 18.72 -23.80 22.00
CA ASP A 48 18.56 -25.26 22.11
C ASP A 48 19.80 -25.98 22.67
N ARG A 49 20.93 -25.27 22.86
CA ARG A 49 22.20 -25.86 23.33
C ARG A 49 22.74 -25.37 24.68
N VAL A 50 22.17 -24.37 25.35
CA VAL A 50 22.76 -23.92 26.65
C VAL A 50 21.71 -23.46 27.66
N SER A 51 21.54 -24.29 28.70
CA SER A 51 20.80 -23.98 29.92
C SER A 51 21.47 -22.89 30.78
N LYS A 52 20.63 -22.09 31.46
CA LYS A 52 20.92 -21.27 32.67
C LYS A 52 21.96 -20.14 32.54
N ARG A 53 21.49 -18.91 32.28
CA ARG A 53 22.11 -17.68 32.82
C ARG A 53 21.07 -16.66 33.28
N LYS A 54 21.26 -16.18 34.50
CA LYS A 54 20.46 -15.15 35.20
C LYS A 54 20.36 -13.86 34.39
N GLY A 55 19.13 -13.39 34.24
CA GLY A 55 18.73 -11.98 34.40
C GLY A 55 19.57 -10.93 33.69
N THR A 56 19.55 -10.91 32.37
CA THR A 56 19.63 -9.64 31.65
C THR A 56 18.32 -9.54 30.89
N ILE A 57 17.46 -8.59 31.27
CA ILE A 57 16.26 -8.27 30.50
C ILE A 57 16.74 -8.09 29.06
N GLN A 58 16.37 -9.02 28.18
CA GLN A 58 16.55 -8.83 26.75
C GLN A 58 15.99 -7.45 26.47
N ARG A 59 16.81 -6.57 25.89
CA ARG A 59 16.41 -5.22 25.51
C ARG A 59 15.30 -5.41 24.48
N TYR A 60 14.05 -5.51 24.94
CA TYR A 60 12.90 -5.74 24.10
C TYR A 60 12.91 -4.61 23.08
N TRP A 61 12.82 -4.98 21.80
CA TRP A 61 12.77 -4.00 20.75
C TRP A 61 11.58 -3.07 21.03
N VAL A 62 11.88 -1.79 21.25
CA VAL A 62 10.85 -0.76 21.40
C VAL A 62 10.72 -0.11 20.03
N PRO A 63 9.64 -0.38 19.28
CA PRO A 63 9.42 0.27 18.00
C PRO A 63 9.35 1.78 18.21
N SER A 64 10.06 2.53 17.38
CA SER A 64 9.93 3.98 17.34
C SER A 64 8.52 4.39 16.91
N GLN A 65 8.08 5.60 17.30
CA GLN A 65 6.78 6.15 16.86
C GLN A 65 6.59 6.07 15.33
N ARG A 66 7.67 6.29 14.58
CA ARG A 66 7.67 6.16 13.12
C ARG A 66 7.42 4.73 12.66
N GLU A 67 8.03 3.73 13.29
CA GLU A 67 7.82 2.32 12.96
C GLU A 67 6.39 1.90 13.27
N ILE A 68 5.87 2.25 14.46
CA ILE A 68 4.48 2.00 14.83
C ILE A 68 3.52 2.56 13.78
N GLY A 69 3.71 3.82 13.36
CA GLY A 69 2.88 4.46 12.34
C GLY A 69 2.92 3.73 10.99
N VAL A 70 4.09 3.25 10.56
CA VAL A 70 4.23 2.47 9.32
C VAL A 70 3.52 1.13 9.43
N PHE A 71 3.66 0.40 10.54
CA PHE A 71 2.99 -0.90 10.72
C PHE A 71 1.47 -0.77 10.79
N ILE A 72 0.96 0.26 11.47
CA ILE A 72 -0.47 0.57 11.47
C ILE A 72 -0.95 0.85 10.04
N ALA A 73 -0.24 1.70 9.29
CA ALA A 73 -0.59 2.00 7.91
C ALA A 73 -0.58 0.74 7.03
N GLN A 74 0.46 -0.11 7.15
CA GLN A 74 0.56 -1.36 6.40
C GLN A 74 -0.57 -2.33 6.74
N CYS A 75 -0.95 -2.44 8.02
CA CYS A 75 -2.07 -3.25 8.46
C CYS A 75 -3.38 -2.78 7.83
N LEU A 76 -3.67 -1.48 7.91
CA LEU A 76 -4.85 -0.87 7.30
C LEU A 76 -4.90 -1.09 5.78
N ILE A 77 -3.80 -0.81 5.08
CA ILE A 77 -3.72 -0.96 3.62
C ILE A 77 -3.93 -2.42 3.22
N SER A 78 -3.31 -3.36 3.94
CA SER A 78 -3.45 -4.80 3.65
C SER A 78 -4.87 -5.31 3.93
N ALA A 79 -5.55 -4.74 4.93
CA ALA A 79 -6.93 -5.07 5.26
C ALA A 79 -7.98 -4.28 4.46
N GLY A 80 -7.57 -3.33 3.62
CA GLY A 80 -8.50 -2.43 2.91
C GLY A 80 -9.26 -1.48 3.83
N MET A 81 -8.71 -1.17 5.00
CA MET A 81 -9.36 -0.37 6.04
C MET A 81 -8.95 1.12 5.96
N PRO A 82 -9.88 2.06 6.22
CA PRO A 82 -9.59 3.49 6.21
C PRO A 82 -8.87 3.96 7.49
N HIS A 83 -8.18 5.10 7.40
CA HIS A 83 -7.44 5.69 8.54
C HIS A 83 -8.30 5.92 9.79
N HIS A 84 -9.56 6.33 9.62
CA HIS A 84 -10.43 6.63 10.75
C HIS A 84 -10.70 5.42 11.66
N THR A 85 -10.45 4.18 11.20
CA THR A 85 -10.52 2.96 12.02
C THR A 85 -9.55 2.96 13.20
N VAL A 86 -8.42 3.67 13.09
CA VAL A 86 -7.39 3.77 14.14
C VAL A 86 -7.30 5.15 14.77
N ALA A 87 -8.00 6.14 14.21
CA ALA A 87 -8.02 7.52 14.71
C ALA A 87 -9.00 7.70 15.88
N THR A 88 -9.08 6.74 16.79
CA THR A 88 -9.93 6.78 17.98
C THR A 88 -9.10 6.86 19.26
N GLU A 89 -9.69 7.40 20.32
CA GLU A 89 -9.00 7.49 21.62
C GLU A 89 -8.76 6.10 22.23
N GLU A 90 -9.66 5.14 22.01
CA GLU A 90 -9.49 3.76 22.47
C GLU A 90 -8.28 3.09 21.81
N PHE A 91 -8.12 3.29 20.49
CA PHE A 91 -7.00 2.73 19.76
C PHE A 91 -5.69 3.41 20.16
N LYS A 92 -5.69 4.73 20.37
CA LYS A 92 -4.54 5.46 20.91
C LYS A 92 -4.14 4.95 22.29
N LEU A 93 -5.10 4.75 23.20
CA LEU A 93 -4.85 4.18 24.52
C LEU A 93 -4.28 2.76 24.42
N LEU A 94 -4.77 1.93 23.49
CA LEU A 94 -4.22 0.61 23.22
C LEU A 94 -2.74 0.71 22.84
N ILE A 95 -2.38 1.59 21.89
CA ILE A 95 -0.98 1.79 21.50
C ILE A 95 -0.13 2.25 22.68
N GLN A 96 -0.58 3.24 23.45
CA GLN A 96 0.16 3.72 24.64
C GLN A 96 0.39 2.60 25.67
N ARG A 97 -0.58 1.70 25.84
CA ARG A 97 -0.45 0.55 26.76
C ARG A 97 0.49 -0.52 26.22
N LEU A 98 0.46 -0.79 24.91
CA LEU A 98 1.34 -1.78 24.27
C LEU A 98 2.80 -1.31 24.24
N THR A 99 3.03 0.00 24.07
CA THR A 99 4.38 0.57 23.98
C THR A 99 4.94 0.99 25.33
N GLY A 100 4.07 1.25 26.31
CA GLY A 100 4.46 1.88 27.58
C GLY A 100 4.78 3.37 27.44
N ASP A 101 4.51 3.99 26.29
CA ASP A 101 4.77 5.39 26.00
C ASP A 101 3.46 6.20 25.99
N SER A 102 3.26 7.05 27.00
CA SER A 102 2.10 7.93 27.08
C SER A 102 2.08 9.03 26.01
N GLY A 103 3.23 9.30 25.38
CA GLY A 103 3.37 10.19 24.24
C GLY A 103 3.06 9.53 22.90
N ALA A 104 2.69 8.25 22.88
CA ALA A 104 2.41 7.57 21.62
C ALA A 104 1.20 8.14 20.90
N THR A 105 1.36 8.32 19.59
CA THR A 105 0.36 8.93 18.71
C THR A 105 0.07 8.03 17.52
N ILE A 106 -1.16 8.13 17.02
CA ILE A 106 -1.54 7.54 15.74
C ILE A 106 -1.03 8.44 14.62
N LEU A 107 -0.58 7.84 13.51
CA LEU A 107 -0.09 8.63 12.39
C LEU A 107 -1.18 9.60 11.88
N ALA A 108 -0.77 10.76 11.37
CA ALA A 108 -1.72 11.69 10.76
C ALA A 108 -2.34 11.09 9.48
N ASP A 109 -3.58 11.46 9.19
CA ASP A 109 -4.29 11.05 7.96
C ASP A 109 -3.52 11.43 6.68
N SER A 110 -2.88 12.60 6.67
CA SER A 110 -2.03 13.03 5.57
C SER A 110 -0.85 12.10 5.33
N THR A 111 -0.17 11.67 6.40
CA THR A 111 0.93 10.71 6.33
C THR A 111 0.45 9.34 5.89
N PHE A 112 -0.72 8.89 6.36
CA PHE A 112 -1.34 7.65 5.90
C PHE A 112 -1.61 7.67 4.40
N ARG A 113 -2.21 8.75 3.90
CA ARG A 113 -2.46 8.93 2.47
C ARG A 113 -1.18 8.92 1.65
N ASP A 114 -0.12 9.57 2.13
CA ASP A 114 1.18 9.58 1.45
C ASP A 114 1.79 8.16 1.37
N LEU A 115 1.66 7.35 2.44
CA LEU A 115 2.05 5.94 2.43
C LEU A 115 1.18 5.09 1.50
N LEU A 116 -0.13 5.29 1.49
CA LEU A 116 -1.06 4.62 0.58
C LEU A 116 -0.69 4.89 -0.89
N LEU A 117 -0.38 6.14 -1.23
CA LEU A 117 0.09 6.53 -2.56
C LEU A 117 1.44 5.86 -2.91
N ALA A 118 2.35 5.75 -1.95
CA ALA A 118 3.62 5.05 -2.14
C ALA A 118 3.42 3.56 -2.43
N VAL A 119 2.54 2.89 -1.67
CA VAL A 119 2.19 1.47 -1.92
C VAL A 119 1.53 1.33 -3.29
N PHE A 120 0.59 2.21 -3.64
CA PHE A 120 -0.07 2.20 -4.94
C PHE A 120 0.92 2.39 -6.10
N ALA A 121 1.86 3.34 -5.99
CA ALA A 121 2.89 3.54 -7.01
C ALA A 121 3.79 2.30 -7.18
N LYS A 122 4.15 1.62 -6.08
CA LYS A 122 4.90 0.36 -6.11
C LYS A 122 4.09 -0.75 -6.79
N PHE A 123 2.81 -0.87 -6.47
CA PHE A 123 1.88 -1.78 -7.13
C PHE A 123 1.83 -1.53 -8.64
N CYS A 124 1.59 -0.29 -9.09
CA CYS A 124 1.56 0.05 -10.52
C CYS A 124 2.85 -0.34 -11.24
N LYS A 125 4.02 -0.07 -10.63
CA LYS A 125 5.33 -0.43 -11.20
C LYS A 125 5.48 -1.95 -11.33
N MET A 126 5.10 -2.71 -10.30
CA MET A 126 5.18 -4.18 -10.30
C MET A 126 4.22 -4.79 -11.32
N THR A 127 2.97 -4.33 -11.35
CA THR A 127 1.94 -4.77 -12.30
C THR A 127 2.34 -4.47 -13.74
N LYS A 128 2.86 -3.28 -14.04
CA LYS A 128 3.41 -2.97 -15.37
C LYS A 128 4.53 -3.94 -15.76
N GLY A 129 5.47 -4.19 -14.86
CA GLY A 129 6.57 -5.14 -15.09
C GLY A 129 6.07 -6.56 -15.34
N LEU A 130 5.08 -7.02 -14.59
CA LEU A 130 4.44 -8.31 -14.78
C LEU A 130 3.77 -8.38 -16.16
N LEU A 131 2.84 -7.49 -16.46
CA LEU A 131 2.09 -7.48 -17.72
C LEU A 131 3.03 -7.40 -18.93
N MET A 132 4.07 -6.57 -18.90
CA MET A 132 5.05 -6.49 -19.99
C MET A 132 5.82 -7.79 -20.21
N ARG A 133 6.20 -8.49 -19.12
CA ARG A 133 6.89 -9.78 -19.22
C ARG A 133 5.97 -10.86 -19.77
N GLU A 134 4.76 -10.97 -19.25
CA GLU A 134 3.78 -11.96 -19.70
C GLU A 134 3.38 -11.70 -21.14
N PHE A 135 3.11 -10.43 -21.51
CA PHE A 135 2.83 -10.06 -22.89
C PHE A 135 3.97 -10.43 -23.85
N LYS A 136 5.22 -10.27 -23.43
CA LYS A 136 6.39 -10.67 -24.22
C LYS A 136 6.60 -12.19 -24.28
N ALA A 137 6.37 -12.89 -23.17
CA ALA A 137 6.53 -14.34 -23.09
C ALA A 137 5.45 -15.08 -23.90
N VAL A 138 4.27 -14.48 -23.96
CA VAL A 138 3.07 -15.03 -24.58
C VAL A 138 2.73 -14.26 -25.88
N LEU A 139 3.73 -13.59 -26.49
CA LEU A 139 3.55 -12.66 -27.61
C LEU A 139 2.80 -13.33 -28.77
N GLY A 140 1.58 -12.87 -29.02
CA GLY A 140 0.70 -13.37 -30.09
C GLY A 140 -0.38 -14.35 -29.66
N LEU A 141 -0.50 -14.73 -28.38
CA LEU A 141 -1.65 -15.52 -27.93
C LEU A 141 -2.82 -14.64 -27.46
N PRO A 142 -4.07 -14.98 -27.82
CA PRO A 142 -5.26 -14.15 -27.61
C PRO A 142 -5.81 -14.19 -26.17
N PHE A 143 -4.98 -14.46 -25.17
CA PHE A 143 -5.47 -14.73 -23.81
C PHE A 143 -5.45 -13.52 -22.87
N LEU A 144 -4.98 -12.35 -23.31
CA LEU A 144 -5.05 -11.12 -22.53
C LEU A 144 -6.39 -10.43 -22.79
N ASN A 145 -7.27 -10.44 -21.78
CA ASN A 145 -8.52 -9.72 -21.80
C ASN A 145 -8.44 -8.53 -20.84
N LEU A 146 -9.01 -7.40 -21.26
CA LEU A 146 -9.25 -6.26 -20.39
C LEU A 146 -10.76 -6.14 -20.16
N HIS A 147 -11.16 -6.46 -18.94
CA HIS A 147 -12.51 -6.25 -18.46
C HIS A 147 -12.62 -4.81 -17.96
N HIS A 148 -13.72 -4.16 -18.30
CA HIS A 148 -14.10 -2.90 -17.70
C HIS A 148 -15.53 -3.01 -17.21
N ASP A 149 -15.81 -2.39 -16.07
CA ASP A 149 -17.14 -2.29 -15.51
C ASP A 149 -17.32 -0.88 -14.94
N GLY A 150 -18.56 -0.44 -14.86
CA GLY A 150 -18.86 0.84 -14.26
C GLY A 150 -20.24 0.89 -13.66
N TRP A 151 -20.36 1.67 -12.60
CA TRP A 151 -21.64 1.89 -11.92
C TRP A 151 -21.81 3.37 -11.63
N THR A 152 -23.05 3.80 -11.45
CA THR A 152 -23.40 5.17 -11.04
C THR A 152 -24.28 5.14 -9.80
N THR A 153 -24.14 6.17 -8.97
CA THR A 153 -25.02 6.39 -7.83
C THR A 153 -26.45 6.61 -8.30
N ALA A 154 -27.43 6.32 -7.45
CA ALA A 154 -28.85 6.47 -7.79
C ALA A 154 -29.25 7.89 -8.25
N ASN A 155 -28.52 8.91 -7.79
CA ASN A 155 -28.73 10.30 -8.20
C ASN A 155 -27.95 10.70 -9.47
N GLY A 156 -27.20 9.77 -10.08
CA GLY A 156 -26.42 9.97 -11.31
C GLY A 156 -25.23 10.91 -11.20
N ARG A 157 -24.91 11.42 -9.99
CA ARG A 157 -23.87 12.46 -9.80
C ARG A 157 -22.47 11.89 -9.61
N VAL A 158 -22.34 10.64 -9.24
CA VAL A 158 -21.05 9.99 -9.06
C VAL A 158 -21.14 8.66 -9.75
N GLY A 159 -20.13 8.29 -10.50
CA GLY A 159 -19.94 6.92 -10.91
C GLY A 159 -18.50 6.51 -10.77
N ALA A 160 -18.29 5.22 -10.98
CA ALA A 160 -16.99 4.62 -10.97
C ALA A 160 -16.80 3.80 -12.24
N THR A 161 -15.58 3.80 -12.74
CA THR A 161 -15.12 2.89 -13.80
C THR A 161 -13.95 2.09 -13.25
N GLY A 162 -14.15 0.77 -13.19
CA GLY A 162 -13.13 -0.20 -12.83
C GLY A 162 -12.59 -0.90 -14.06
N THR A 163 -11.32 -1.29 -14.04
CA THR A 163 -10.75 -2.22 -15.01
C THR A 163 -9.97 -3.34 -14.34
N LEU A 164 -9.98 -4.49 -15.00
CA LEU A 164 -9.31 -5.70 -14.57
C LEU A 164 -8.73 -6.40 -15.79
N ALA A 165 -7.46 -6.77 -15.73
CA ALA A 165 -6.83 -7.61 -16.74
C ALA A 165 -6.91 -9.07 -16.31
N SER A 166 -7.36 -9.93 -17.23
CA SER A 166 -7.40 -11.37 -17.04
C SER A 166 -6.54 -12.04 -18.11
N PHE A 167 -5.64 -12.94 -17.71
CA PHE A 167 -4.72 -13.61 -18.64
C PHE A 167 -4.24 -14.96 -18.13
N ILE A 168 -3.70 -15.79 -19.04
CA ILE A 168 -2.97 -17.01 -18.70
C ILE A 168 -1.48 -16.67 -18.69
N ASP A 169 -0.82 -16.89 -17.54
CA ASP A 169 0.62 -16.62 -17.41
C ASP A 169 1.49 -17.71 -18.06
N ALA A 170 2.80 -17.48 -18.11
CA ALA A 170 3.77 -18.44 -18.64
C ALA A 170 3.78 -19.81 -17.93
N SER A 171 3.19 -19.90 -16.73
CA SER A 171 3.01 -21.16 -15.97
C SER A 171 1.65 -21.81 -16.23
N TRP A 172 0.93 -21.39 -17.28
CA TRP A 172 -0.41 -21.86 -17.63
C TRP A 172 -1.44 -21.66 -16.51
N THR A 173 -1.26 -20.64 -15.68
CA THR A 173 -2.19 -20.29 -14.60
C THR A 173 -3.03 -19.08 -14.99
N PHE A 174 -4.33 -19.16 -14.77
CA PHE A 174 -5.23 -18.01 -14.93
C PHE A 174 -4.94 -16.96 -13.84
N ARG A 175 -4.80 -15.71 -14.26
CA ARG A 175 -4.49 -14.55 -13.42
C ARG A 175 -5.52 -13.46 -13.67
N GLU A 176 -5.87 -12.78 -12.60
CA GLU A 176 -6.62 -11.53 -12.65
C GLU A 176 -5.88 -10.46 -11.86
N VAL A 177 -5.84 -9.26 -12.43
CA VAL A 177 -5.21 -8.10 -11.81
C VAL A 177 -6.11 -6.89 -11.99
N ALA A 178 -6.60 -6.34 -10.90
CA ALA A 178 -7.27 -5.04 -10.91
C ALA A 178 -6.26 -3.94 -11.30
N LEU A 179 -6.60 -3.12 -12.30
CA LEU A 179 -5.67 -2.15 -12.88
C LEU A 179 -6.03 -0.70 -12.53
N LEU A 180 -7.32 -0.35 -12.60
CA LEU A 180 -7.77 1.02 -12.40
C LEU A 180 -9.13 1.03 -11.71
N LEU A 181 -9.31 1.96 -10.78
CA LEU A 181 -10.60 2.39 -10.30
C LEU A 181 -10.61 3.93 -10.34
N THR A 182 -11.43 4.49 -11.21
CA THR A 182 -11.63 5.94 -11.31
C THR A 182 -13.03 6.26 -10.81
N VAL A 183 -13.13 7.10 -9.78
CA VAL A 183 -14.40 7.62 -9.26
C VAL A 183 -14.54 9.08 -9.67
N GLY A 184 -15.68 9.46 -10.24
CA GLY A 184 -15.91 10.84 -10.68
C GLY A 184 -17.28 11.05 -11.30
N HIS A 185 -17.44 12.17 -12.02
CA HIS A 185 -18.56 12.35 -12.94
C HIS A 185 -18.29 11.46 -14.17
N THR A 186 -18.62 10.19 -14.08
CA THR A 186 -18.35 9.23 -15.15
C THR A 186 -19.56 9.12 -16.06
N SER A 187 -19.36 9.48 -17.32
CA SER A 187 -20.25 9.12 -18.41
C SER A 187 -20.04 7.64 -18.76
N HIS A 188 -21.13 6.93 -19.09
CA HIS A 188 -21.06 5.56 -19.62
C HIS A 188 -20.88 5.54 -21.16
N ALA A 189 -20.68 6.71 -21.79
CA ALA A 189 -20.39 6.76 -23.21
C ALA A 189 -19.05 6.08 -23.50
N SER A 190 -19.03 5.26 -24.56
CA SER A 190 -17.87 4.45 -24.92
C SER A 190 -16.60 5.27 -25.12
N ALA A 191 -16.72 6.48 -25.69
CA ALA A 191 -15.60 7.40 -25.89
C ALA A 191 -14.98 7.89 -24.56
N ASP A 192 -15.82 8.14 -23.55
CA ASP A 192 -15.37 8.61 -22.24
C ASP A 192 -14.71 7.48 -21.45
N VAL A 193 -15.30 6.28 -21.49
CA VAL A 193 -14.72 5.07 -20.89
C VAL A 193 -13.37 4.75 -21.55
N HIS A 194 -13.29 4.77 -22.88
CA HIS A 194 -12.05 4.56 -23.61
C HIS A 194 -10.97 5.58 -23.20
N LYS A 195 -11.33 6.86 -23.05
CA LYS A 195 -10.40 7.90 -22.63
C LYS A 195 -9.84 7.65 -21.22
N VAL A 196 -10.66 7.16 -20.29
CA VAL A 196 -10.23 6.83 -18.92
C VAL A 196 -9.32 5.59 -18.90
N ILE A 197 -9.62 4.59 -19.74
CA ILE A 197 -8.82 3.35 -19.80
C ILE A 197 -7.45 3.59 -20.45
N CYS A 198 -7.38 4.49 -21.44
CA CYS A 198 -6.17 4.74 -22.23
C CYS A 198 -5.34 5.94 -21.74
N SER A 199 -5.71 6.61 -20.65
CA SER A 199 -4.97 7.74 -20.05
C SER A 199 -3.79 7.28 -19.20
#